data_AF-A0A2V6UQQ4-F1
#
_entry.id   AF-A0A2V6UQQ4-F1
#
_cell.length_a   1.000
_cell.length_b   1.000
_cell.length_c   1.000
_cell.angle_alpha   90.00
_cell.angle_beta   90.00
_cell.angle_gamma   90.00
#
_symmetry.space_group_name_H-M   'P 1'
#
loop_
_entity.id
_entity.type
_entity.pdbx_description
1 polymer ?
#
loop_
_entity_poly.entity_id
_entity_poly.type
_entity_poly.pdbx_seq_one_letter_code
_entity_poly.pdbx_strand_id
1 'polypeptide(L)' 'SQHLARLRAKGVVEARKEGTTMHYTMRDPAVGELLDVARRIFSRHLEGTQTMLRELQREQRVTRRR' A
#
# COMPACT_ATOMS: atom_id res chain seq x y z
N SER A 1 -13.45 1.97 -15.74
CA SER A 1 -12.93 2.04 -14.36
C SER A 1 -13.33 3.36 -13.72
N GLN A 2 -14.18 3.32 -12.68
CA GLN A 2 -14.64 4.54 -11.96
C GLN A 2 -13.51 5.19 -11.15
N HIS A 3 -12.57 4.40 -10.64
CA HIS A 3 -11.49 4.88 -9.76
C HIS A 3 -10.51 5.78 -10.51
N LEU A 4 -10.09 5.38 -11.72
CA LEU A 4 -9.21 6.18 -12.56
C LEU A 4 -9.87 7.48 -13.02
N ALA A 5 -11.18 7.47 -13.27
CA ALA A 5 -11.93 8.68 -13.59
C ALA A 5 -11.89 9.70 -12.43
N ARG A 6 -12.04 9.23 -11.17
CA ARG A 6 -11.90 10.09 -9.98
C ARG A 6 -10.48 10.60 -9.80
N LEU A 7 -9.46 9.76 -9.99
CA LEU A 7 -8.06 10.18 -9.87
C LEU A 7 -7.68 11.21 -10.93
N ARG A 8 -8.15 11.04 -12.17
CA ARG A 8 -7.98 12.02 -13.25
C ARG A 8 -8.68 13.33 -12.93
N ALA A 9 -9.92 13.28 -12.44
CA ALA A 9 -10.68 14.47 -12.04
C ALA A 9 -9.99 15.25 -10.90
N LYS A 10 -9.24 14.55 -10.03
CA LYS A 10 -8.43 15.16 -8.97
C LYS A 10 -7.00 15.53 -9.41
N GLY A 11 -6.65 15.34 -10.69
CA GLY A 11 -5.33 15.69 -11.24
C GLY A 11 -4.17 14.80 -10.80
N VAL A 12 -4.45 13.65 -10.17
CA VAL A 12 -3.41 12.72 -9.68
C VAL A 12 -2.79 11.91 -10.82
N VAL A 13 -3.63 11.54 -11.79
CA VAL A 13 -3.21 10.81 -12.99
C VAL A 13 -3.59 11.59 -14.24
N GLU A 14 -2.79 11.45 -15.27
CA GLU A 14 -3.13 11.86 -16.63
C GLU A 14 -3.54 10.64 -17.46
N ALA A 15 -4.21 10.90 -18.58
CA ALA A 15 -4.70 9.85 -19.46
C ALA A 15 -4.35 10.19 -20.90
N ARG A 16 -3.73 9.23 -21.60
CA ARG A 16 -3.41 9.30 -23.02
C ARG A 16 -4.19 8.22 -23.76
N LYS A 17 -4.90 8.61 -24.82
CA LYS A 17 -5.55 7.65 -25.72
C LYS A 17 -4.55 7.17 -26.77
N GLU A 18 -4.41 5.86 -26.90
CA GLU A 18 -3.59 5.20 -27.91
C GLU A 18 -4.47 4.19 -28.67
N GLY A 19 -4.89 4.56 -29.87
CA GLY A 19 -5.90 3.80 -30.63
C GLY A 19 -7.24 3.76 -29.88
N THR A 20 -7.65 2.55 -29.48
CA THR A 20 -8.86 2.31 -28.66
C THR A 20 -8.55 2.18 -27.16
N THR A 21 -7.27 2.16 -26.78
CA THR A 21 -6.83 1.95 -25.40
C THR A 21 -6.56 3.27 -24.70
N MET A 22 -6.88 3.34 -23.41
CA MET A 22 -6.56 4.48 -22.55
C MET A 22 -5.41 4.10 -21.61
N HIS A 23 -4.27 4.78 -21.75
CA HIS A 23 -3.12 4.65 -20.88
C HIS A 23 -3.17 5.73 -19.80
N TYR A 24 -2.92 5.35 -18.55
CA TYR A 24 -2.91 6.27 -17.41
C TYR A 24 -1.51 6.30 -16.80
N THR A 25 -1.03 7.50 -16.50
CA THR A 25 0.29 7.74 -15.90
C THR A 25 0.13 8.66 -14.70
N MET A 26 1.04 8.53 -13.72
CA MET A 26 1.12 9.48 -12.62
C MET A 26 1.57 10.83 -13.15
N ARG A 27 0.88 11.90 -12.75
CA ARG A 27 1.23 13.25 -13.22
C ARG A 27 2.54 13.76 -12.61
N ASP A 28 2.79 13.41 -11.35
CA ASP A 28 3.97 13.83 -10.61
C ASP A 28 4.70 12.58 -10.05
N PRO A 29 5.97 12.35 -10.44
CA PRO A 29 6.80 11.27 -9.90
C PRO A 29 6.90 11.28 -8.37
N ALA A 30 6.84 12.45 -7.73
CA ALA A 30 6.92 12.58 -6.27
C ALA A 30 5.78 11.86 -5.55
N VAL A 31 4.63 11.64 -6.21
CA VAL A 31 3.54 10.82 -5.64
C VAL A 31 3.96 9.35 -5.55
N GLY A 32 4.75 8.86 -6.52
CA GLY A 32 5.33 7.52 -6.44
C GLY A 32 6.28 7.40 -5.25
N GLU A 33 7.17 8.38 -5.08
CA GLU A 33 8.11 8.43 -3.95
C GLU A 33 7.37 8.48 -2.60
N LEU A 34 6.31 9.29 -2.51
CA LEU A 34 5.46 9.37 -1.33
C LEU A 34 4.82 8.01 -1.01
N LEU A 35 4.27 7.33 -2.01
CA LEU A 35 3.67 6.01 -1.84
C LEU A 35 4.71 4.96 -1.42
N ASP A 36 5.94 5.07 -1.91
CA ASP A 36 7.03 4.19 -1.47
C ASP A 36 7.44 4.43 -0.01
N VAL A 37 7.52 5.69 0.42
CA VAL A 37 7.75 6.03 1.82
C VAL A 37 6.61 5.50 2.69
N ALA A 38 5.36 5.72 2.29
CA ALA A 38 4.19 5.22 2.98
C ALA A 38 4.24 3.69 3.10
N ARG A 39 4.49 2.98 1.99
CA ARG A 39 4.66 1.52 1.96
C ARG A 39 5.71 1.06 2.96
N ARG A 40 6.88 1.69 3.01
CA ARG A 40 7.94 1.35 3.97
C ARG A 40 7.50 1.53 5.42
N ILE A 41 6.78 2.61 5.74
CA ILE A 41 6.25 2.86 7.10
C ILE A 41 5.25 1.75 7.48
N PHE A 42 4.29 1.45 6.61
CA PHE A 42 3.29 0.44 6.87
C PHE A 42 3.88 -0.97 6.97
N SER A 43 4.88 -1.32 6.14
CA SER A 43 5.58 -2.60 6.24
C SER A 43 6.25 -2.78 7.60
N ARG A 44 7.00 -1.77 8.09
CA ARG A 44 7.62 -1.83 9.42
C ARG A 44 6.59 -2.00 10.53
N HIS A 45 5.47 -1.27 10.43
CA HIS A 45 4.41 -1.39 11.42
C HIS A 45 3.77 -2.79 11.41
N LEU A 46 3.56 -3.36 10.23
CA LEU A 46 3.03 -4.72 10.08
C LEU A 46 3.98 -5.76 10.68
N GLU A 47 5.28 -5.65 10.42
CA GLU A 47 6.31 -6.53 10.99
C GLU A 47 6.33 -6.48 12.52
N GLY A 48 6.23 -5.28 13.10
CA GLY A 48 6.13 -5.08 14.55
C GLY A 48 4.91 -5.78 15.14
N THR A 49 3.73 -5.54 14.56
CA THR A 49 2.47 -6.17 15.00
C THR A 49 2.53 -7.70 14.89
N GLN A 50 3.06 -8.23 13.80
CA GLN A 50 3.23 -9.68 13.65
C GLN A 50 4.20 -10.27 14.67
N THR A 51 5.24 -9.53 15.06
CA THR A 51 6.22 -9.98 16.06
C THR A 51 5.58 -10.09 17.42
N MET A 52 4.85 -9.05 17.86
CA MET A 52 4.11 -9.07 19.11
C MET A 52 3.09 -10.22 19.16
N LEU A 53 2.34 -10.45 18.07
CA LEU A 53 1.40 -11.57 17.99
C LEU A 53 2.10 -12.93 18.13
N ARG A 54 3.28 -13.11 17.54
CA ARG A 54 4.07 -14.36 17.67
C ARG A 54 4.57 -14.57 19.09
N GLU A 55 4.98 -13.52 19.79
CA GLU A 55 5.44 -13.58 21.18
C GLU A 55 4.31 -14.01 22.12
N LEU A 56 3.14 -13.36 22.01
CA LEU A 56 1.94 -13.73 22.79
C LEU A 56 1.53 -15.19 22.55
N GLN A 57 1.60 -15.66 21.29
CA GLN A 57 1.31 -17.07 20.96
C GLN A 57 2.33 -18.05 21.58
N ARG A 58 3.61 -17.66 21.68
CA ARG A 58 4.66 -18.47 22.31
C ARG A 58 4.43 -18.55 23.82
N GLU A 59 4.16 -17.42 24.48
CA GLU A 59 3.87 -17.37 25.92
C GLU A 59 2.67 -18.27 26.28
N GLN A 60 1.57 -18.17 25.53
CA GLN A 60 0.40 -19.04 25.74
C GLN A 60 0.73 -20.53 25.62
N ARG A 61 1.59 -20.92 24.68
CA ARG A 61 2.02 -22.32 24.50
C ARG A 61 2.90 -22.81 25.65
N VAL A 62 3.77 -21.96 26.20
CA VAL A 62 4.61 -22.30 27.35
C VAL A 62 3.75 -22.50 28.59
N THR A 63 2.82 -21.58 28.85
CA THR A 63 1.91 -21.67 30.01
C THR A 63 1.02 -22.92 29.97
N ARG A 64 0.57 -23.35 28.78
CA ARG A 64 -0.28 -24.54 28.62
C ARG A 64 0.46 -25.89 28.74
N ARG A 65 1.80 -25.88 28.70
CA ARG A 65 2.64 -27.09 28.83
C ARG A 65 3.16 -27.31 30.26
N ARG A 66 2.90 -26.38 31.17
CA ARG A 66 3.11 -26.52 32.61
C ARG A 66 1.80 -26.92 33.27
#